data_AF-A0A957TLR4-F1
#
_entry.id   AF-A0A957TLR4-F1
#
_cell.length_a   1.000
_cell.length_b   1.000
_cell.length_c   1.000
_cell.angle_alpha   90.00
_cell.angle_beta   90.00
_cell.angle_gamma   90.00
#
_symmetry.space_group_name_H-M   'P 1'
#
loop_
_entity.id
_entity.type
_entity.pdbx_description
1 polymer ?
#
loop_
_entity_poly.entity_id
_entity_poly.type
_entity_poly.pdbx_seq_one_letter_code
_entity_poly.pdbx_strand_id
1 'polypeptide(L)'
;MATSLLNRTVSTRLPTAEGEFQLIHYANAPDQKEHLALVMGHLQQQQNVLVRVHSECFTGDVLGSRRCDCGEQLHAAMQLIAAEGQGLVIYLRQEGRGIGLQKKLEAYNLQDQGHDTVDANLLLGHQADERTYEVAVAILHDLGVQSLRLITNNPSKLEQLRHAGLTVTERVPLVPTVHAENRTYLATKVARMRHLLALPPTQQDTPIQVIQNGVAKNGHAAPPLSPSAQLVANLQEKALAHFARYRLPFVTLSYAQSLDGSIAAADGTPLRISGERAMTLTHMLRAAHDAILVGVGTVLADDPQLTVRLVAGSDPQPILLDTHLRTPVTARCLRNPRPPWLVTAKAAATAAAP
;
A
#
# COMPACT_ATOMS: atom_id res chain seq x y z
N MET A 1 -8.54 -29.24 13.43
CA MET A 1 -9.26 -29.25 12.14
C MET A 1 -8.35 -29.91 11.13
N ALA A 2 -8.87 -30.79 10.28
CA ALA A 2 -8.08 -31.62 9.37
C ALA A 2 -7.29 -30.74 8.38
N THR A 3 -5.96 -30.80 8.44
CA THR A 3 -5.07 -30.27 7.41
C THR A 3 -5.36 -31.05 6.13
N SER A 4 -5.97 -30.41 5.14
CA SER A 4 -5.95 -30.94 3.77
C SER A 4 -4.48 -31.08 3.38
N LEU A 5 -4.01 -32.31 3.22
CA LEU A 5 -2.65 -32.59 2.80
C LEU A 5 -2.48 -32.07 1.37
N LEU A 6 -1.61 -31.07 1.22
CA LEU A 6 -1.16 -30.61 -0.08
C LEU A 6 -0.49 -31.80 -0.77
N ASN A 7 -0.96 -32.18 -1.97
CA ASN A 7 -0.51 -33.39 -2.63
C ASN A 7 0.43 -33.06 -3.79
N ARG A 8 1.66 -33.56 -3.74
CA ARG A 8 2.55 -33.63 -4.90
C ARG A 8 2.01 -34.70 -5.86
N THR A 9 1.59 -34.29 -7.05
CA THR A 9 0.86 -35.17 -8.00
C THR A 9 1.71 -35.64 -9.17
N VAL A 10 2.52 -34.75 -9.77
CA VAL A 10 3.40 -35.08 -10.89
C VAL A 10 4.67 -34.23 -10.83
N SER A 11 5.75 -34.78 -11.36
CA SER A 11 7.05 -34.12 -11.51
C SER A 11 7.57 -34.40 -12.91
N THR A 12 8.07 -33.38 -13.60
CA THR A 12 8.66 -33.55 -14.95
C THR A 12 9.85 -32.64 -15.16
N ARG A 13 10.76 -33.06 -16.06
CA ARG A 13 11.87 -32.23 -16.50
C ARG A 13 11.36 -31.06 -17.32
N LEU A 14 11.81 -29.85 -16.98
CA LEU A 14 11.49 -28.60 -17.66
C LEU A 14 12.79 -27.88 -18.06
N PRO A 15 13.27 -28.06 -19.29
CA PRO A 15 14.37 -27.26 -19.81
C PRO A 15 13.88 -25.83 -20.11
N THR A 16 14.59 -24.82 -19.61
CA THR A 16 14.33 -23.40 -19.90
C THR A 16 15.58 -22.72 -20.45
N ALA A 17 15.47 -21.45 -20.85
CA ALA A 17 16.63 -20.67 -21.28
C ALA A 17 17.61 -20.40 -20.11
N GLU A 18 17.09 -20.31 -18.88
CA GLU A 18 17.86 -20.04 -17.67
C GLU A 18 18.54 -21.30 -17.12
N GLY A 19 17.94 -22.48 -17.30
CA GLY A 19 18.53 -23.73 -16.82
C GLY A 19 17.57 -24.91 -16.89
N GLU A 20 18.02 -26.04 -16.35
CA GLU A 20 17.23 -27.27 -16.27
C GLU A 20 16.59 -27.41 -14.90
N PHE A 21 15.25 -27.39 -14.87
CA PHE A 21 14.46 -27.51 -13.65
C PHE A 21 13.64 -28.81 -13.64
N GLN A 22 13.27 -29.26 -12.45
CA GLN A 22 12.16 -30.17 -12.23
C GLN A 22 10.91 -29.35 -11.89
N LEU A 23 9.87 -29.44 -12.72
CA LEU A 23 8.58 -28.84 -12.46
C LEU A 23 7.72 -29.83 -11.69
N ILE A 24 7.29 -29.43 -10.49
CA ILE A 24 6.43 -30.21 -9.61
C ILE A 24 5.06 -29.56 -9.54
N HIS A 25 4.01 -30.37 -9.70
CA HIS A 25 2.61 -29.96 -9.55
C HIS A 25 2.06 -30.34 -8.18
N TYR A 26 1.47 -29.36 -7.49
CA TYR A 26 0.79 -29.50 -6.22
C TYR A 26 -0.71 -29.24 -6.37
N ALA A 27 -1.53 -30.16 -5.86
CA ALA A 27 -2.99 -30.07 -5.85
C ALA A 27 -3.56 -30.18 -4.43
N ASN A 28 -4.88 -30.02 -4.28
CA ASN A 28 -5.60 -30.07 -2.99
C ASN A 28 -5.13 -29.01 -1.97
N ALA A 29 -4.66 -27.87 -2.47
CA ALA A 29 -4.35 -26.73 -1.62
C ALA A 29 -5.63 -26.18 -0.95
N PRO A 30 -5.54 -25.55 0.24
CA PRO A 30 -6.68 -24.98 0.94
C PRO A 30 -7.45 -23.94 0.12
N ASP A 31 -6.78 -23.26 -0.81
CA ASP A 31 -7.39 -22.28 -1.72
C ASP A 31 -8.04 -22.92 -2.95
N GLN A 32 -8.08 -24.26 -3.01
CA GLN A 32 -8.63 -25.09 -4.10
C GLN A 32 -7.94 -24.84 -5.45
N LYS A 33 -6.72 -24.31 -5.43
CA LYS A 33 -5.93 -24.08 -6.63
C LYS A 33 -4.80 -25.10 -6.75
N GLU A 34 -4.29 -25.15 -7.97
CA GLU A 34 -3.08 -25.88 -8.29
C GLU A 34 -1.88 -24.95 -8.14
N HIS A 35 -0.74 -25.46 -7.69
CA HIS A 35 0.48 -24.66 -7.55
C HIS A 35 1.66 -25.41 -8.15
N LEU A 36 2.69 -24.67 -8.50
CA LEU A 36 3.86 -25.23 -9.16
C LEU A 36 5.12 -24.91 -8.36
N ALA A 37 6.09 -25.80 -8.43
CA ALA A 37 7.43 -25.56 -7.93
C ALA A 37 8.46 -25.92 -9.01
N LEU A 38 9.35 -24.98 -9.35
CA LEU A 38 10.53 -25.24 -10.17
C LEU A 38 11.70 -25.50 -9.25
N VAL A 39 12.18 -26.73 -9.22
CA VAL A 39 13.29 -27.19 -8.39
C VAL A 39 14.53 -27.34 -9.24
N MET A 40 15.65 -26.79 -8.78
CA MET A 40 16.97 -27.09 -9.31
C MET A 40 17.82 -27.75 -8.24
N GLY A 41 18.53 -28.81 -8.62
CA GLY A 41 19.34 -29.60 -7.69
C GLY A 41 18.50 -30.45 -6.73
N HIS A 42 19.12 -30.91 -5.64
CA HIS A 42 18.49 -31.74 -4.63
C HIS A 42 18.24 -30.93 -3.35
N LEU A 43 16.98 -30.81 -2.92
CA LEU A 43 16.61 -29.92 -1.80
C LEU A 43 16.36 -30.63 -0.47
N GLN A 44 16.27 -31.96 -0.47
CA GLN A 44 15.94 -32.72 0.74
C GLN A 44 17.01 -32.51 1.81
N GLN A 45 16.57 -32.10 3.00
CA GLN A 45 17.43 -31.84 4.17
C GLN A 45 18.51 -30.77 3.92
N GLN A 46 18.32 -29.89 2.92
CA GLN A 46 19.25 -28.81 2.64
C GLN A 46 18.97 -27.57 3.51
N GLN A 47 20.02 -26.81 3.76
CA GLN A 47 20.01 -25.54 4.46
C GLN A 47 20.45 -24.40 3.51
N ASN A 48 20.06 -23.18 3.83
CA ASN A 48 20.38 -21.97 3.06
C ASN A 48 19.99 -22.05 1.57
N VAL A 49 18.94 -22.81 1.27
CA VAL A 49 18.44 -22.99 -0.09
C VAL A 49 17.98 -21.65 -0.65
N LEU A 50 18.38 -21.35 -1.88
CA LEU A 50 17.95 -20.13 -2.56
C LEU A 50 16.49 -20.29 -3.03
N VAL A 51 15.58 -19.48 -2.48
CA VAL A 51 14.14 -19.65 -2.69
C VAL A 51 13.50 -18.35 -3.20
N ARG A 52 12.68 -18.45 -4.24
CA ARG A 52 11.78 -17.41 -4.73
C ARG A 52 10.34 -17.85 -4.54
N VAL A 53 9.55 -17.10 -3.77
CA VAL A 53 8.08 -17.24 -3.75
C VAL A 53 7.48 -16.24 -4.72
N HIS A 54 7.03 -16.71 -5.88
CA HIS A 54 6.44 -15.91 -6.94
C HIS A 54 4.91 -15.99 -6.89
N SER A 55 4.24 -14.85 -6.96
CA SER A 55 2.78 -14.79 -7.14
C SER A 55 2.52 -14.62 -8.63
N GLU A 56 1.69 -15.51 -9.18
CA GLU A 56 1.28 -15.50 -10.58
C GLU A 56 0.91 -14.10 -11.08
N CYS A 57 1.41 -13.76 -12.27
CA CYS A 57 1.07 -12.56 -12.99
C CYS A 57 1.04 -12.89 -14.49
N PHE A 58 -0.09 -13.38 -15.00
CA PHE A 58 -0.27 -13.78 -16.40
C PHE A 58 0.22 -12.73 -17.40
N THR A 59 -0.16 -11.47 -17.19
CA THR A 59 0.25 -10.37 -18.09
C THR A 59 1.75 -10.13 -18.10
N GLY A 60 2.44 -10.29 -16.97
CA GLY A 60 3.89 -10.08 -16.88
C GLY A 60 4.67 -11.33 -17.29
N ASP A 61 4.29 -12.46 -16.73
CA ASP A 61 5.02 -13.74 -16.82
C ASP A 61 4.85 -14.40 -18.20
N VAL A 62 3.67 -14.30 -18.81
CA VAL A 62 3.35 -14.98 -20.09
C VAL A 62 3.36 -14.01 -21.26
N LEU A 63 2.77 -12.82 -21.09
CA LEU A 63 2.63 -11.84 -22.19
C LEU A 63 3.76 -10.79 -22.26
N GLY A 64 4.69 -10.79 -21.31
CA GLY A 64 5.82 -9.84 -21.29
C GLY A 64 5.40 -8.39 -21.07
N SER A 65 4.30 -8.13 -20.34
CA SER A 65 3.81 -6.77 -20.09
C SER A 65 4.82 -5.92 -19.33
N ARG A 66 5.10 -4.73 -19.87
CA ARG A 66 5.92 -3.69 -19.23
C ARG A 66 5.19 -2.84 -18.20
N ARG A 67 3.89 -3.11 -17.91
CA ARG A 67 3.13 -2.40 -16.85
C ARG A 67 3.56 -2.80 -15.44
N CYS A 68 4.23 -3.94 -15.32
CA CYS A 68 4.81 -4.44 -14.07
C CYS A 68 6.18 -5.05 -14.37
N ASP A 69 6.90 -5.44 -13.32
CA ASP A 69 8.20 -6.09 -13.40
C ASP A 69 8.11 -7.60 -13.08
N CYS A 70 6.91 -8.20 -13.07
CA CYS A 70 6.70 -9.57 -12.59
C CYS A 70 7.45 -10.62 -13.42
N GLY A 71 7.32 -10.60 -14.76
CA GLY A 71 7.99 -11.57 -15.63
C GLY A 71 9.51 -11.46 -15.54
N GLU A 72 10.03 -10.22 -15.50
CA GLU A 72 11.46 -9.96 -15.35
C GLU A 72 11.99 -10.44 -13.98
N GLN A 73 11.22 -10.25 -12.91
CA GLN A 73 11.55 -10.80 -11.59
C GLN A 73 11.54 -12.33 -11.57
N LEU A 74 10.63 -12.98 -12.30
CA LEU A 74 10.59 -14.44 -12.43
C LEU A 74 11.86 -14.96 -13.10
N HIS A 75 12.19 -14.42 -14.28
CA HIS A 75 13.39 -14.81 -15.02
C HIS A 75 14.67 -14.51 -14.25
N ALA A 76 14.79 -13.33 -13.62
CA ALA A 76 15.95 -12.99 -12.80
C ALA A 76 16.13 -13.94 -11.62
N ALA A 77 15.04 -14.36 -10.97
CA ALA A 77 15.11 -15.35 -9.90
C ALA A 77 15.53 -16.74 -10.41
N MET A 78 15.02 -17.16 -11.57
CA MET A 78 15.42 -18.41 -12.22
C MET A 78 16.91 -18.39 -12.60
N GLN A 79 17.42 -17.27 -13.12
CA GLN A 79 18.84 -17.09 -13.44
C GLN A 79 19.74 -17.16 -12.20
N LEU A 80 19.34 -16.53 -11.09
CA LEU A 80 20.09 -16.62 -9.83
C LEU A 80 20.14 -18.06 -9.32
N ILE A 81 19.03 -18.78 -9.36
CA ILE A 81 18.96 -20.19 -8.97
C ILE A 81 19.81 -21.06 -9.91
N ALA A 82 19.77 -20.79 -11.22
CA ALA A 82 20.58 -21.48 -12.21
C ALA A 82 22.08 -21.30 -11.98
N ALA A 83 22.51 -20.07 -11.66
CA ALA A 83 23.90 -19.76 -11.35
C ALA A 83 24.37 -20.45 -10.04
N GLU A 84 23.48 -20.60 -9.06
CA GLU A 84 23.76 -21.32 -7.81
C GLU A 84 23.80 -22.85 -8.01
N GLY A 85 23.08 -23.38 -9.02
CA GLY A 85 22.94 -24.81 -9.28
C GLY A 85 22.01 -25.55 -8.32
N GLN A 86 21.49 -24.87 -7.30
CA GLN A 86 20.54 -25.42 -6.33
C GLN A 86 19.56 -24.35 -5.85
N GLY A 87 18.26 -24.61 -5.96
CA GLY A 87 17.25 -23.67 -5.48
C GLY A 87 15.83 -24.00 -5.91
N LEU A 88 14.91 -23.08 -5.58
CA LEU A 88 13.49 -23.29 -5.72
C LEU A 88 12.75 -22.02 -6.12
N VAL A 89 11.93 -22.09 -7.17
CA VAL A 89 10.86 -21.12 -7.42
C VAL A 89 9.52 -21.75 -7.08
N ILE A 90 8.81 -21.20 -6.11
CA ILE A 90 7.42 -21.56 -5.81
C ILE A 90 6.53 -20.60 -6.58
N TYR A 91 5.77 -21.10 -7.55
CA TYR A 91 4.84 -20.35 -8.35
C TYR A 91 3.41 -20.54 -7.82
N LEU A 92 2.94 -19.56 -7.05
CA LEU A 92 1.62 -19.59 -6.45
C LEU A 92 0.59 -18.97 -7.41
N ARG A 93 -0.48 -19.72 -7.74
CA ARG A 93 -1.58 -19.27 -8.61
C ARG A 93 -2.55 -18.27 -7.94
N GLN A 94 -1.99 -17.15 -7.53
CA GLN A 94 -2.67 -16.08 -6.80
C GLN A 94 -2.59 -14.75 -7.56
N GLU A 95 -3.07 -14.79 -8.81
CA GLU A 95 -3.16 -13.64 -9.69
C GLU A 95 -3.83 -12.41 -9.04
N GLY A 96 -3.36 -11.22 -9.39
CA GLY A 96 -3.94 -9.95 -8.95
C GLY A 96 -3.75 -9.65 -7.46
N ARG A 97 -2.89 -10.40 -6.76
CA ARG A 97 -2.81 -10.41 -5.28
C ARG A 97 -4.01 -11.09 -4.61
N GLY A 98 -4.53 -12.13 -5.25
CA GLY A 98 -5.64 -12.92 -4.73
C GLY A 98 -6.99 -12.61 -5.38
N ILE A 99 -7.16 -11.42 -5.97
CA ILE A 99 -8.43 -10.97 -6.58
C ILE A 99 -8.72 -11.59 -7.96
N GLY A 100 -7.72 -12.23 -8.58
CA GLY A 100 -7.85 -12.86 -9.90
C GLY A 100 -7.60 -11.93 -11.09
N LEU A 101 -7.51 -12.53 -12.28
CA LEU A 101 -7.12 -11.83 -13.51
C LEU A 101 -8.12 -10.77 -13.94
N GLN A 102 -9.42 -11.10 -13.93
CA GLN A 102 -10.46 -10.17 -14.37
C GLN A 102 -10.41 -8.87 -13.55
N LYS A 103 -10.39 -8.99 -12.22
CA LYS A 103 -10.34 -7.83 -11.31
C LYS A 103 -9.06 -7.03 -11.43
N LYS A 104 -7.93 -7.69 -11.70
CA LYS A 104 -6.68 -7.00 -12.04
C LYS A 104 -6.79 -6.18 -13.34
N LEU A 105 -7.46 -6.70 -14.37
CA LEU A 105 -7.66 -5.95 -15.62
C LEU A 105 -8.64 -4.79 -15.44
N GLU A 106 -9.70 -4.98 -14.64
CA GLU A 106 -10.58 -3.88 -14.21
C GLU A 106 -9.77 -2.79 -13.47
N ALA A 107 -8.84 -3.19 -12.59
CA ALA A 107 -7.97 -2.26 -11.88
C ALA A 107 -6.98 -1.54 -12.82
N TYR A 108 -6.55 -2.18 -13.91
CA TYR A 108 -5.74 -1.54 -14.95
C TYR A 108 -6.52 -0.47 -15.72
N ASN A 109 -7.79 -0.72 -16.05
CA ASN A 109 -8.62 0.29 -16.70
C ASN A 109 -8.81 1.52 -15.80
N LEU A 110 -8.98 1.31 -14.49
CA LEU A 110 -9.03 2.40 -13.52
C LEU A 110 -7.68 3.13 -13.42
N GLN A 111 -6.56 2.40 -13.53
CA GLN A 111 -5.23 3.02 -13.55
C GLN A 111 -5.00 3.87 -14.79
N ASP A 112 -5.47 3.41 -15.95
CA ASP A 112 -5.41 4.17 -17.21
C ASP A 112 -6.28 5.43 -17.15
N GLN A 113 -7.26 5.47 -16.24
CA GLN A 113 -8.08 6.63 -15.93
C GLN A 113 -7.45 7.55 -14.85
N GLY A 114 -6.23 7.24 -14.39
CA GLY A 114 -5.46 8.07 -13.46
C GLY A 114 -5.50 7.63 -12.00
N HIS A 115 -6.18 6.53 -11.66
CA HIS A 115 -6.13 5.97 -10.31
C HIS A 115 -4.79 5.25 -10.07
N ASP A 116 -4.24 5.29 -8.85
CA ASP A 116 -3.09 4.42 -8.56
C ASP A 116 -3.53 2.99 -8.26
N THR A 117 -2.58 2.05 -8.20
CA THR A 117 -2.86 0.62 -8.01
C THR A 117 -3.59 0.31 -6.69
N VAL A 118 -3.38 1.09 -5.62
CA VAL A 118 -4.05 0.87 -4.33
C VAL A 118 -5.48 1.40 -4.41
N ASP A 119 -5.65 2.60 -4.96
CA ASP A 119 -6.94 3.23 -5.14
C ASP A 119 -7.84 2.42 -6.09
N ALA A 120 -7.28 1.88 -7.18
CA ALA A 120 -8.00 1.02 -8.11
C ALA A 120 -8.53 -0.26 -7.44
N ASN A 121 -7.74 -0.89 -6.56
CA ASN A 121 -8.18 -2.08 -5.82
C ASN A 121 -9.28 -1.75 -4.79
N LEU A 122 -9.15 -0.63 -4.08
CA LEU A 122 -10.17 -0.16 -3.13
C LEU A 122 -11.49 0.18 -3.83
N LEU A 123 -11.44 0.79 -5.02
CA LEU A 123 -12.62 1.10 -5.85
C LEU A 123 -13.36 -0.17 -6.29
N LEU A 124 -12.65 -1.27 -6.48
CA LEU A 124 -13.22 -2.58 -6.82
C LEU A 124 -13.67 -3.38 -5.58
N GLY A 125 -13.51 -2.85 -4.37
CA GLY A 125 -13.94 -3.47 -3.12
C GLY A 125 -12.95 -4.50 -2.55
N HIS A 126 -11.70 -4.47 -2.98
CA HIS A 126 -10.66 -5.44 -2.56
C HIS A 126 -9.64 -4.82 -1.60
N GLN A 127 -9.03 -5.66 -0.76
CA GLN A 127 -7.89 -5.23 0.06
C GLN A 127 -6.65 -4.96 -0.82
N ALA A 128 -5.68 -4.24 -0.29
CA ALA A 128 -4.42 -3.96 -1.01
C ALA A 128 -3.60 -5.23 -1.28
N ASP A 129 -3.78 -6.29 -0.48
CA ASP A 129 -3.14 -7.60 -0.62
C ASP A 129 -3.98 -8.66 0.11
N GLU A 130 -4.55 -9.65 -0.61
CA GLU A 130 -5.37 -10.73 -0.04
C GLU A 130 -4.64 -12.08 -0.02
N ARG A 131 -3.32 -12.05 -0.25
CA ARG A 131 -2.52 -13.26 -0.37
C ARG A 131 -2.19 -13.87 0.98
N THR A 132 -2.20 -15.20 1.01
CA THR A 132 -1.63 -16.00 2.10
C THR A 132 -0.44 -16.80 1.55
N TYR A 133 0.49 -17.17 2.43
CA TYR A 133 1.69 -17.94 2.07
C TYR A 133 1.73 -19.34 2.67
N GLU A 134 0.61 -19.81 3.22
CA GLU A 134 0.47 -21.14 3.83
C GLU A 134 0.84 -22.25 2.85
N VAL A 135 0.41 -22.13 1.59
CA VAL A 135 0.75 -23.10 0.53
C VAL A 135 2.26 -23.12 0.25
N ALA A 136 2.94 -21.96 0.25
CA ALA A 136 4.39 -21.93 0.07
C ALA A 136 5.12 -22.60 1.23
N VAL A 137 4.63 -22.41 2.46
CA VAL A 137 5.18 -23.08 3.66
C VAL A 137 5.01 -24.60 3.53
N ALA A 138 3.83 -25.07 3.13
CA ALA A 138 3.57 -26.49 2.91
C ALA A 138 4.47 -27.10 1.83
N ILE A 139 4.68 -26.40 0.70
CA ILE A 139 5.60 -26.84 -0.36
C ILE A 139 7.05 -26.93 0.16
N LEU A 140 7.51 -25.95 0.94
CA LEU A 140 8.86 -25.97 1.50
C LEU A 140 9.08 -27.15 2.46
N HIS A 141 8.07 -27.46 3.28
CA HIS A 141 8.12 -28.63 4.16
C HIS A 141 8.12 -29.95 3.38
N ASP A 142 7.28 -30.09 2.35
CA ASP A 142 7.25 -31.27 1.48
C ASP A 142 8.61 -31.52 0.81
N LEU A 143 9.28 -30.45 0.35
CA LEU A 143 10.59 -30.52 -0.28
C LEU A 143 11.76 -30.66 0.70
N GLY A 144 11.49 -30.72 2.01
CA GLY A 144 12.50 -30.95 3.04
C GLY A 144 13.49 -29.80 3.24
N VAL A 145 13.12 -28.56 2.88
CA VAL A 145 13.97 -27.37 3.04
C VAL A 145 14.01 -26.96 4.52
N GLN A 146 15.20 -26.99 5.14
CA GLN A 146 15.36 -26.67 6.57
C GLN A 146 15.52 -25.17 6.82
N SER A 147 16.25 -24.49 5.94
CA SER A 147 16.42 -23.03 5.98
C SER A 147 16.64 -22.47 4.59
N LEU A 148 16.31 -21.19 4.40
CA LEU A 148 16.28 -20.57 3.08
C LEU A 148 16.83 -19.15 3.05
N ARG A 149 17.44 -18.81 1.91
CA ARG A 149 17.76 -17.44 1.50
C ARG A 149 16.65 -16.97 0.56
N LEU A 150 15.90 -15.96 0.97
CA LEU A 150 14.67 -15.56 0.27
C LEU A 150 14.94 -14.45 -0.75
N ILE A 151 14.66 -14.73 -2.02
CA ILE A 151 14.71 -13.75 -3.12
C ILE A 151 13.46 -12.84 -3.06
N THR A 152 13.56 -11.70 -2.37
CA THR A 152 12.44 -10.75 -2.22
C THR A 152 12.86 -9.30 -1.96
N ASN A 153 12.06 -8.38 -2.51
CA ASN A 153 12.06 -6.94 -2.16
C ASN A 153 10.84 -6.54 -1.32
N ASN A 154 9.93 -7.48 -1.04
CA ASN A 154 8.76 -7.24 -0.19
C ASN A 154 9.09 -7.65 1.26
N PRO A 155 9.22 -6.71 2.21
CA PRO A 155 9.50 -7.03 3.60
C PRO A 155 8.33 -7.74 4.29
N SER A 156 7.08 -7.43 3.92
CA SER A 156 5.91 -8.13 4.50
C SER A 156 5.92 -9.63 4.16
N LYS A 157 6.36 -10.00 2.95
CA LYS A 157 6.54 -11.42 2.59
C LYS A 157 7.59 -12.11 3.47
N LEU A 158 8.68 -11.42 3.79
CA LEU A 158 9.72 -11.93 4.69
C LEU A 158 9.17 -12.16 6.10
N GLU A 159 8.43 -11.19 6.64
CA GLU A 159 7.80 -11.27 7.96
C GLU A 159 6.78 -12.41 8.04
N GLN A 160 5.89 -12.51 7.05
CA GLN A 160 4.84 -13.54 7.01
C GLN A 160 5.43 -14.96 6.95
N LEU A 161 6.47 -15.18 6.13
CA LEU A 161 7.13 -16.49 6.03
C LEU A 161 7.87 -16.85 7.33
N ARG A 162 8.50 -15.87 8.00
CA ARG A 162 9.11 -16.08 9.33
C ARG A 162 8.07 -16.40 10.40
N HIS A 163 6.94 -15.68 10.40
CA HIS A 163 5.86 -15.92 11.36
C HIS A 163 5.21 -17.30 11.17
N ALA A 164 5.22 -17.81 9.94
CA ALA A 164 4.79 -19.18 9.61
C ALA A 164 5.82 -20.27 10.01
N GLY A 165 6.90 -19.91 10.71
CA GLY A 165 7.87 -20.86 11.27
C GLY A 165 9.04 -21.22 10.35
N LEU A 166 9.19 -20.58 9.18
CA LEU A 166 10.31 -20.83 8.29
C LEU A 166 11.59 -20.11 8.75
N THR A 167 12.72 -20.83 8.70
CA THR A 167 14.03 -20.27 9.03
C THR A 167 14.60 -19.54 7.82
N VAL A 168 14.35 -18.23 7.73
CA VAL A 168 14.90 -17.36 6.67
C VAL A 168 16.23 -16.75 7.11
N THR A 169 17.33 -17.29 6.58
CA THR A 169 18.71 -16.94 6.97
C THR A 169 19.20 -15.67 6.30
N GLU A 170 18.73 -15.38 5.08
CA GLU A 170 19.13 -14.21 4.32
C GLU A 170 17.98 -13.67 3.46
N ARG A 171 17.99 -12.37 3.20
CA ARG A 171 17.18 -11.75 2.15
C ARG A 171 18.07 -11.42 0.97
N VAL A 172 17.80 -12.04 -0.18
CA VAL A 172 18.48 -11.75 -1.45
C VAL A 172 17.65 -10.73 -2.23
N PRO A 173 18.14 -9.50 -2.47
CA PRO A 173 17.41 -8.50 -3.25
C PRO A 173 17.36 -8.86 -4.73
N LEU A 174 16.30 -8.43 -5.42
CA LEU A 174 16.27 -8.40 -6.89
C LEU A 174 16.40 -6.95 -7.36
N VAL A 175 17.22 -6.72 -8.38
CA VAL A 175 17.25 -5.42 -9.05
C VAL A 175 16.00 -5.32 -9.93
N PRO A 176 15.12 -4.32 -9.73
CA PRO A 176 13.95 -4.16 -10.58
C PRO A 176 14.37 -3.63 -11.96
N THR A 177 13.75 -4.14 -13.01
CA THR A 177 13.85 -3.52 -14.33
C THR A 177 12.85 -2.38 -14.42
N VAL A 178 13.35 -1.18 -14.72
CA VAL A 178 12.53 0.03 -14.81
C VAL A 178 12.28 0.37 -16.28
N HIS A 179 11.01 0.38 -16.66
CA HIS A 179 10.52 0.90 -17.92
C HIS A 179 9.75 2.21 -17.70
N ALA A 180 9.43 2.92 -18.77
CA ALA A 180 8.58 4.11 -18.66
C ALA A 180 7.19 3.74 -18.11
N GLU A 181 6.65 2.59 -18.53
CA GLU A 181 5.30 2.13 -18.24
C GLU A 181 5.12 1.58 -16.81
N ASN A 182 6.17 1.05 -16.17
CA ASN A 182 6.09 0.52 -14.80
C ASN A 182 6.65 1.46 -13.73
N ARG A 183 7.24 2.61 -14.09
CA ARG A 183 7.89 3.51 -13.12
C ARG A 183 6.94 3.96 -12.02
N THR A 184 5.71 4.38 -12.37
CA THR A 184 4.68 4.76 -11.39
C THR A 184 4.31 3.60 -10.49
N TYR A 185 4.09 2.41 -11.07
CA TYR A 185 3.79 1.18 -10.33
C TYR A 185 4.89 0.82 -9.32
N LEU A 186 6.17 0.89 -9.73
CA LEU A 186 7.31 0.64 -8.87
C LEU A 186 7.44 1.70 -7.76
N ALA A 187 7.20 2.97 -8.09
CA ALA A 187 7.17 4.06 -7.11
C ALA A 187 6.06 3.83 -6.06
N THR A 188 4.86 3.41 -6.48
CA THR A 188 3.76 3.05 -5.57
C THR A 188 4.14 1.88 -4.67
N LYS A 189 4.83 0.85 -5.18
CA LYS A 189 5.34 -0.27 -4.36
C LYS A 189 6.27 0.21 -3.24
N VAL A 190 7.15 1.16 -3.52
CA VAL A 190 8.06 1.74 -2.52
C VAL A 190 7.27 2.61 -1.53
N ALA A 191 6.55 3.62 -2.04
CA ALA A 191 5.94 4.67 -1.23
C ALA A 191 4.74 4.17 -0.40
N ARG A 192 3.89 3.32 -0.98
CA ARG A 192 2.63 2.87 -0.34
C ARG A 192 2.69 1.45 0.19
N MET A 193 3.60 0.61 -0.33
CA MET A 193 3.68 -0.81 0.05
C MET A 193 5.03 -1.22 0.63
N ARG A 194 5.87 -0.25 1.00
CA ARG A 194 7.13 -0.44 1.74
C ARG A 194 8.11 -1.40 1.07
N HIS A 195 8.08 -1.54 -0.26
CA HIS A 195 9.05 -2.39 -0.95
C HIS A 195 10.46 -1.80 -0.88
N LEU A 196 11.45 -2.66 -0.61
CA LEU A 196 12.88 -2.33 -0.54
C LEU A 196 13.50 -2.29 -1.95
N LEU A 197 13.11 -1.28 -2.75
CA LEU A 197 13.62 -1.07 -4.10
C LEU A 197 14.41 0.24 -4.16
N ALA A 198 15.60 0.20 -4.77
CA ALA A 198 16.31 1.40 -5.17
C ALA A 198 15.90 1.75 -6.60
N LEU A 199 15.21 2.87 -6.80
CA LEU A 199 14.84 3.37 -8.13
C LEU A 199 15.87 4.40 -8.60
N PRO A 200 16.35 4.36 -9.85
CA PRO A 200 17.28 5.34 -10.37
C PRO A 200 16.63 6.74 -10.38
N PRO A 201 17.39 7.79 -10.01
CA PRO A 201 16.89 9.16 -9.92
C PRO A 201 16.30 9.63 -11.26
N THR A 202 15.22 10.41 -11.18
CA THR A 202 14.60 11.07 -12.34
C THR A 202 15.53 12.17 -12.87
N GLN A 203 15.73 12.26 -14.18
CA GLN A 203 16.40 13.41 -14.83
C GLN A 203 15.56 14.71 -14.78
N GLN A 204 14.86 14.99 -13.68
CA GLN A 204 14.01 16.18 -13.51
C GLN A 204 14.16 16.87 -12.14
N ASP A 205 15.25 16.62 -11.41
CA ASP A 205 15.58 17.40 -10.20
C ASP A 205 16.53 18.55 -10.55
N THR A 206 16.05 19.53 -11.31
CA THR A 206 16.72 20.85 -11.37
C THR A 206 15.93 21.82 -10.46
N PRO A 207 16.58 22.60 -9.58
CA PRO A 207 15.88 23.52 -8.69
C PRO A 207 15.17 24.59 -9.54
N ILE A 208 13.85 24.71 -9.39
CA ILE A 208 13.07 25.79 -10.01
C ILE A 208 13.51 27.11 -9.36
N GLN A 209 14.16 27.97 -10.14
CA GLN A 209 14.42 29.35 -9.75
C GLN A 209 13.09 30.11 -9.64
N VAL A 210 12.91 30.79 -8.50
CA VAL A 210 11.80 31.70 -8.26
C VAL A 210 11.97 32.91 -9.17
N ILE A 211 11.11 33.05 -10.18
CA ILE A 211 10.97 34.30 -10.94
C ILE A 211 9.86 35.11 -10.28
N GLN A 212 10.22 36.26 -9.71
CA GLN A 212 9.31 37.30 -9.27
C GLN A 212 8.66 38.01 -10.47
N ASN A 213 7.36 38.25 -10.34
CA ASN A 213 6.52 39.27 -10.98
C ASN A 213 6.53 39.42 -12.51
N GLY A 214 5.35 39.20 -13.12
CA GLY A 214 5.03 39.72 -14.44
C GLY A 214 3.71 39.18 -14.97
N VAL A 215 2.66 40.00 -14.95
CA VAL A 215 1.35 39.70 -15.54
C VAL A 215 1.51 39.42 -17.04
N ALA A 216 1.03 38.26 -17.51
CA ALA A 216 0.81 38.03 -18.93
C ALA A 216 -0.52 37.29 -19.15
N LYS A 217 -1.42 37.97 -19.86
CA LYS A 217 -2.53 37.37 -20.61
C LYS A 217 -1.93 36.44 -21.66
N ASN A 218 -2.41 35.19 -21.75
CA ASN A 218 -2.66 34.41 -22.98
C ASN A 218 -2.74 32.90 -22.69
N GLY A 219 -3.96 32.36 -22.69
CA GLY A 219 -4.39 31.05 -23.18
C GLY A 219 -3.43 29.84 -23.26
N HIS A 220 -2.69 29.52 -22.18
CA HIS A 220 -2.02 28.23 -22.06
C HIS A 220 -2.61 27.46 -20.88
N ALA A 221 -2.79 26.15 -21.07
CA ALA A 221 -3.31 25.24 -20.05
C ALA A 221 -2.55 25.41 -18.73
N ALA A 222 -3.29 25.43 -17.62
CA ALA A 222 -2.74 25.64 -16.29
C ALA A 222 -1.56 24.67 -16.02
N PRO A 223 -0.48 25.12 -15.36
CA PRO A 223 0.64 24.27 -15.03
C PRO A 223 0.18 23.05 -14.20
N PRO A 224 0.85 21.90 -14.32
CA PRO A 224 0.47 20.70 -13.58
C PRO A 224 0.49 20.97 -12.07
N LEU A 225 -0.58 20.56 -11.39
CA LEU A 225 -0.72 20.70 -9.94
C LEU A 225 0.42 19.94 -9.24
N SER A 226 0.87 20.46 -8.08
CA SER A 226 1.81 19.70 -7.23
C SER A 226 1.20 18.35 -6.83
N PRO A 227 1.99 17.31 -6.51
CA PRO A 227 1.45 15.99 -6.15
C PRO A 227 0.40 16.04 -5.03
N SER A 228 0.60 16.91 -4.03
CA SER A 228 -0.38 17.14 -2.96
C SER A 228 -1.65 17.82 -3.44
N ALA A 229 -1.54 18.79 -4.36
CA ALA A 229 -2.69 19.45 -4.95
C ALA A 229 -3.46 18.52 -5.90
N GLN A 230 -2.77 17.63 -6.62
CA GLN A 230 -3.39 16.59 -7.44
C GLN A 230 -4.15 15.57 -6.57
N LEU A 231 -3.55 15.12 -5.46
CA LEU A 231 -4.22 14.25 -4.49
C LEU A 231 -5.53 14.88 -3.99
N VAL A 232 -5.47 16.16 -3.63
CA VAL A 232 -6.63 16.90 -3.11
C VAL A 232 -7.71 17.08 -4.17
N ALA A 233 -7.35 17.43 -5.40
CA ALA A 233 -8.28 17.53 -6.52
C ALA A 233 -8.99 16.18 -6.78
N ASN A 234 -8.24 15.08 -6.79
CA ASN A 234 -8.80 13.75 -6.97
C ASN A 234 -9.76 13.35 -5.82
N LEU A 235 -9.47 13.76 -4.57
CA LEU A 235 -10.37 13.54 -3.44
C LEU A 235 -11.67 14.33 -3.58
N GLN A 236 -11.60 15.57 -4.09
CA GLN A 236 -12.79 16.39 -4.32
C GLN A 236 -13.69 15.78 -5.41
N GLU A 237 -13.11 15.31 -6.51
CA GLU A 237 -13.87 14.59 -7.54
C GLU A 237 -14.53 13.31 -7.00
N LYS A 238 -13.78 12.52 -6.21
CA LYS A 238 -14.32 11.33 -5.53
C LYS A 238 -15.48 11.69 -4.58
N ALA A 239 -15.34 12.78 -3.82
CA ALA A 239 -16.37 13.24 -2.89
C ALA A 239 -17.66 13.62 -3.63
N LEU A 240 -17.54 14.35 -4.75
CA LEU A 240 -18.67 14.72 -5.60
C LEU A 240 -19.37 13.49 -6.19
N ALA A 241 -18.60 12.54 -6.73
CA ALA A 241 -19.14 11.30 -7.28
C ALA A 241 -19.82 10.42 -6.20
N HIS A 242 -19.21 10.31 -5.02
CA HIS A 242 -19.77 9.58 -3.89
C HIS A 242 -21.11 10.18 -3.44
N PHE A 243 -21.16 11.51 -3.27
CA PHE A 243 -22.38 12.18 -2.86
C PHE A 243 -23.48 12.08 -3.93
N ALA A 244 -23.13 12.22 -5.21
CA ALA A 244 -24.09 12.07 -6.31
C ALA A 244 -24.75 10.69 -6.33
N ARG A 245 -23.98 9.64 -6.04
CA ARG A 245 -24.43 8.24 -6.05
C ARG A 245 -25.18 7.83 -4.79
N TYR A 246 -24.62 8.10 -3.62
CA TYR A 246 -25.11 7.55 -2.35
C TYR A 246 -25.89 8.55 -1.52
N ARG A 247 -25.80 9.85 -1.83
CA ARG A 247 -26.36 10.94 -1.02
C ARG A 247 -25.86 10.92 0.43
N LEU A 248 -24.66 10.37 0.64
CA LEU A 248 -23.97 10.30 1.92
C LEU A 248 -22.69 11.15 1.88
N PRO A 249 -22.24 11.68 3.03
CA PRO A 249 -20.98 12.41 3.11
C PRO A 249 -19.77 11.52 2.81
N PHE A 250 -18.82 12.04 2.03
CA PHE A 250 -17.52 11.41 1.84
C PHE A 250 -16.57 11.82 2.97
N VAL A 251 -15.94 10.86 3.65
CA VAL A 251 -15.10 11.11 4.82
C VAL A 251 -13.65 10.72 4.53
N THR A 252 -12.74 11.67 4.75
CA THR A 252 -11.29 11.44 4.69
C THR A 252 -10.70 11.42 6.10
N LEU A 253 -10.03 10.32 6.47
CA LEU A 253 -9.26 10.22 7.71
C LEU A 253 -7.79 10.58 7.45
N SER A 254 -7.25 11.54 8.20
CA SER A 254 -5.84 11.92 8.18
C SER A 254 -5.28 11.78 9.59
N TYR A 255 -4.21 11.01 9.76
CA TYR A 255 -3.53 10.81 11.04
C TYR A 255 -2.01 10.67 10.84
N ALA A 256 -1.26 10.85 11.92
CA ALA A 256 0.18 10.58 11.96
C ALA A 256 0.45 9.49 13.02
N GLN A 257 1.39 8.61 12.74
CA GLN A 257 1.79 7.53 13.66
C GLN A 257 3.32 7.45 13.74
N SER A 258 3.83 7.06 14.90
CA SER A 258 5.22 6.65 15.09
C SER A 258 5.49 5.32 14.40
N LEU A 259 6.77 4.94 14.33
CA LEU A 259 7.23 3.75 13.63
C LEU A 259 6.68 2.45 14.24
N ASP A 260 6.48 2.43 15.55
CA ASP A 260 5.86 1.34 16.33
C ASP A 260 4.32 1.36 16.30
N GLY A 261 3.71 2.26 15.53
CA GLY A 261 2.27 2.34 15.34
C GLY A 261 1.53 3.17 16.39
N SER A 262 2.22 3.83 17.30
CA SER A 262 1.58 4.72 18.25
C SER A 262 1.14 6.04 17.60
N ILE A 263 -0.03 6.53 17.99
CA ILE A 263 -0.56 7.84 17.57
C ILE A 263 -0.40 8.91 18.65
N ALA A 264 0.05 8.52 19.84
CA ALA A 264 0.28 9.38 21.01
C ALA A 264 1.44 8.85 21.86
N ALA A 265 2.07 9.69 22.68
CA ALA A 265 3.03 9.20 23.67
C ALA A 265 2.33 8.41 24.78
N ALA A 266 3.06 7.51 25.46
CA ALA A 266 2.53 6.68 26.54
C ALA A 266 2.00 7.49 27.75
N ASP A 267 2.51 8.70 27.93
CA ASP A 267 2.10 9.66 28.96
C ASP A 267 1.04 10.67 28.46
N GLY A 268 0.53 10.50 27.24
CA GLY A 268 -0.43 11.41 26.62
C GLY A 268 0.18 12.72 26.14
N THR A 269 1.52 12.87 26.17
CA THR A 269 2.17 14.07 25.65
C THR A 269 2.02 14.20 24.14
N PRO A 270 1.80 15.42 23.62
CA PRO A 270 1.77 15.66 22.18
C PRO A 270 3.12 15.36 21.53
N LEU A 271 3.15 14.40 20.60
CA LEU A 271 4.34 14.13 19.80
C LEU A 271 4.23 14.82 18.45
N ARG A 272 5.25 15.61 18.10
CA ARG A 272 5.35 16.21 16.77
C ARG A 272 5.85 15.19 15.75
N ILE A 273 4.95 14.32 15.30
CA ILE A 273 5.25 13.25 14.32
C ILE A 273 5.26 13.80 12.88
N SER A 274 4.46 14.84 12.60
CA SER A 274 4.31 15.39 11.26
C SER A 274 5.33 16.49 10.93
N GLY A 275 6.04 16.30 9.81
CA GLY A 275 6.90 17.34 9.21
C GLY A 275 6.12 18.39 8.42
N GLU A 276 6.81 19.44 7.94
CA GLU A 276 6.20 20.60 7.27
C GLU A 276 5.38 20.24 6.02
N ARG A 277 5.88 19.31 5.20
CA ARG A 277 5.17 18.83 4.00
C ARG A 277 3.85 18.15 4.36
N ALA A 278 3.84 17.33 5.43
CA ALA A 278 2.62 16.67 5.91
C ALA A 278 1.62 17.68 6.47
N MET A 279 2.09 18.69 7.21
CA MET A 279 1.23 19.77 7.71
C MET A 279 0.63 20.61 6.57
N THR A 280 1.42 20.90 5.54
CA THR A 280 0.92 21.56 4.33
C THR A 280 -0.21 20.75 3.68
N LEU A 281 -0.02 19.43 3.52
CA LEU A 281 -1.06 18.54 3.00
C LEU A 281 -2.31 18.52 3.88
N THR A 282 -2.18 18.45 5.21
CA THR A 282 -3.34 18.52 6.12
C THR A 282 -4.13 19.81 5.94
N HIS A 283 -3.44 20.94 5.70
CA HIS A 283 -4.10 22.21 5.44
C HIS A 283 -4.75 22.27 4.04
N MET A 284 -4.18 21.63 3.02
CA MET A 284 -4.85 21.45 1.72
C MET A 284 -6.09 20.58 1.83
N LEU A 285 -6.05 19.50 2.61
CA LEU A 285 -7.22 18.66 2.88
C LEU A 285 -8.31 19.48 3.57
N ARG A 286 -7.97 20.24 4.62
CA ARG A 286 -8.94 21.13 5.29
C ARG A 286 -9.60 22.12 4.33
N ALA A 287 -8.82 22.74 3.44
CA ALA A 287 -9.33 23.69 2.46
C ALA A 287 -10.31 23.05 1.45
N ALA A 288 -10.15 21.77 1.20
CA ALA A 288 -10.93 21.03 0.21
C ALA A 288 -12.18 20.34 0.77
N HIS A 289 -12.37 20.32 2.10
CA HIS A 289 -13.50 19.68 2.75
C HIS A 289 -14.50 20.71 3.28
N ASP A 290 -15.79 20.37 3.22
CA ASP A 290 -16.85 21.22 3.74
C ASP A 290 -16.81 21.31 5.27
N ALA A 291 -16.39 20.23 5.93
CA ALA A 291 -16.34 20.11 7.38
C ALA A 291 -15.09 19.34 7.86
N ILE A 292 -14.66 19.64 9.09
CA ILE A 292 -13.62 18.91 9.82
C ILE A 292 -14.20 18.42 11.15
N LEU A 293 -14.04 17.12 11.42
CA LEU A 293 -14.56 16.49 12.63
C LEU A 293 -13.42 16.05 13.54
N VAL A 294 -13.52 16.39 14.83
CA VAL A 294 -12.62 15.87 15.88
C VAL A 294 -13.41 15.45 17.12
N GLY A 295 -12.86 14.51 17.88
CA GLY A 295 -13.38 14.15 19.20
C GLY A 295 -12.82 15.02 20.31
N VAL A 296 -13.50 15.07 21.45
CA VAL A 296 -13.06 15.84 22.62
C VAL A 296 -11.68 15.44 23.13
N GLY A 297 -11.25 14.18 22.93
CA GLY A 297 -9.88 13.75 23.26
C GLY A 297 -8.81 14.55 22.52
N THR A 298 -9.01 14.80 21.22
CA THR A 298 -8.12 15.66 20.41
C THR A 298 -8.15 17.10 20.88
N VAL A 299 -9.31 17.62 21.28
CA VAL A 299 -9.42 18.98 21.81
C VAL A 299 -8.63 19.15 23.10
N LEU A 300 -8.73 18.19 24.02
CA LEU A 300 -8.02 18.21 25.29
C LEU A 300 -6.51 18.01 25.14
N ALA A 301 -6.08 17.17 24.19
CA ALA A 301 -4.67 16.87 23.97
C ALA A 301 -3.95 17.95 23.17
N ASP A 302 -4.55 18.43 22.06
CA ASP A 302 -3.86 19.26 21.07
C ASP A 302 -4.36 20.71 21.00
N ASP A 303 -5.51 20.99 21.60
CA ASP A 303 -6.21 22.28 21.56
C ASP A 303 -6.21 22.91 20.14
N PRO A 304 -6.69 22.20 19.09
CA PRO A 304 -6.50 22.64 17.71
C PRO A 304 -7.37 23.85 17.37
N GLN A 305 -6.91 24.68 16.43
CA GLN A 305 -7.73 25.79 15.88
C GLN A 305 -8.75 25.32 14.81
N LEU A 306 -8.48 24.18 14.17
CA LEU A 306 -9.29 23.62 13.06
C LEU A 306 -9.44 24.55 11.85
N THR A 307 -8.44 25.37 11.56
CA THR A 307 -8.37 26.32 10.44
C THR A 307 -7.43 25.89 9.31
N VAL A 308 -7.53 26.56 8.17
CA VAL A 308 -6.61 26.59 7.04
C VAL A 308 -5.69 27.81 7.18
N ARG A 309 -4.36 27.61 7.31
CA ARG A 309 -3.39 28.71 7.49
C ARG A 309 -2.07 28.53 6.76
N LEU A 310 -1.80 27.33 6.21
CA LEU A 310 -0.56 27.02 5.51
C LEU A 310 -0.73 27.02 3.98
N VAL A 311 -1.96 27.13 3.49
CA VAL A 311 -2.30 27.22 2.06
C VAL A 311 -3.49 28.16 1.87
N ALA A 312 -3.72 28.59 0.64
CA ALA A 312 -4.94 29.32 0.29
C ALA A 312 -6.15 28.37 0.30
N GLY A 313 -7.30 28.86 0.79
CA GLY A 313 -8.54 28.10 0.85
C GLY A 313 -9.47 28.57 1.97
N SER A 314 -10.71 28.07 1.98
CA SER A 314 -11.67 28.36 3.03
C SER A 314 -11.52 27.45 4.25
N ASP A 315 -11.79 27.96 5.44
CA ASP A 315 -11.89 27.14 6.64
C ASP A 315 -13.06 26.13 6.54
N PRO A 316 -12.87 24.84 6.85
CA PRO A 316 -13.96 23.88 6.93
C PRO A 316 -14.84 24.16 8.15
N GLN A 317 -16.13 23.77 8.09
CA GLN A 317 -17.02 23.81 9.26
C GLN A 317 -16.50 22.87 10.36
N PRO A 318 -16.13 23.37 11.55
CA PRO A 318 -15.68 22.49 12.62
C PRO A 318 -16.86 21.74 13.23
N ILE A 319 -16.67 20.44 13.48
CA ILE A 319 -17.62 19.55 14.16
C ILE A 319 -16.89 18.88 15.32
N LEU A 320 -17.39 19.08 16.53
CA LEU A 320 -16.81 18.57 17.76
C LEU A 320 -17.70 17.47 18.33
N LEU A 321 -17.17 16.26 18.45
CA LEU A 321 -17.86 15.16 19.12
C LEU A 321 -17.49 15.12 20.60
N ASP A 322 -18.46 15.46 21.45
CA ASP A 322 -18.28 15.54 22.89
C ASP A 322 -19.52 15.06 23.64
N THR A 323 -19.53 13.77 23.94
CA THR A 323 -20.64 13.09 24.63
C THR A 323 -20.98 13.72 25.98
N HIS A 324 -20.03 14.40 26.65
CA HIS A 324 -20.17 14.84 28.04
C HIS A 324 -19.85 16.34 28.26
N LEU A 325 -19.79 17.14 27.19
CA LEU A 325 -19.48 18.58 27.27
C LEU A 325 -18.15 18.89 28.01
N ARG A 326 -17.11 18.09 27.80
CA ARG A 326 -15.78 18.28 28.39
C ARG A 326 -14.91 19.31 27.65
N THR A 327 -15.35 19.79 26.49
CA THR A 327 -14.66 20.80 25.67
C THR A 327 -14.50 22.10 26.47
N PRO A 328 -13.27 22.54 26.77
CA PRO A 328 -13.06 23.76 27.54
C PRO A 328 -13.61 24.98 26.80
N VAL A 329 -14.29 25.88 27.52
CA VAL A 329 -14.79 27.16 26.94
C VAL A 329 -13.66 28.06 26.42
N THR A 330 -12.43 27.78 26.81
CA THR A 330 -11.21 28.47 26.37
C THR A 330 -10.57 27.83 25.13
N ALA A 331 -11.06 26.69 24.64
CA ALA A 331 -10.45 25.94 23.54
C ALA A 331 -10.33 26.78 22.26
N ARG A 332 -9.19 26.68 21.57
CA ARG A 332 -8.88 27.50 20.38
C ARG A 332 -9.84 27.25 19.22
N CYS A 333 -10.37 26.04 19.09
CA CYS A 333 -11.38 25.72 18.07
C CYS A 333 -12.67 26.53 18.25
N LEU A 334 -13.01 27.00 19.46
CA LEU A 334 -14.18 27.84 19.69
C LEU A 334 -14.01 29.28 19.17
N ARG A 335 -12.79 29.68 18.83
CA ARG A 335 -12.47 30.99 18.21
C ARG A 335 -12.37 30.91 16.69
N ASN A 336 -12.74 29.78 16.08
CA ASN A 336 -12.73 29.61 14.64
C ASN A 336 -13.68 30.62 13.98
N PRO A 337 -13.32 31.23 12.82
CA PRO A 337 -14.21 32.14 12.10
C PRO A 337 -15.58 31.52 11.75
N ARG A 338 -15.63 30.20 11.57
CA ARG A 338 -16.87 29.41 11.48
C ARG A 338 -17.20 28.82 12.86
N PRO A 339 -18.34 29.20 13.49
CA PRO A 339 -18.72 28.68 14.79
C PRO A 339 -18.81 27.14 14.76
N PRO A 340 -18.13 26.43 15.69
CA PRO A 340 -18.12 24.97 15.69
C PRO A 340 -19.50 24.38 16.01
N TRP A 341 -19.84 23.25 15.39
CA TRP A 341 -20.99 22.44 15.76
C TRP A 341 -20.58 21.45 16.85
N LEU A 342 -21.16 21.57 18.03
CA LEU A 342 -20.94 20.65 19.14
C LEU A 342 -22.01 19.56 19.13
N VAL A 343 -21.61 18.32 18.88
CA VAL A 343 -22.49 17.15 18.92
C VAL A 343 -22.31 16.46 20.28
N THR A 344 -23.39 16.40 21.05
CA THR A 344 -23.39 15.86 22.41
C THR A 344 -24.56 14.91 22.64
N ALA A 345 -24.52 14.12 23.71
CA ALA A 345 -25.63 13.25 24.11
C ALA A 345 -26.69 14.03 24.88
N LYS A 346 -27.98 13.69 24.71
CA LYS A 346 -29.10 14.31 25.45
C LYS A 346 -28.89 14.33 26.98
N ALA A 347 -28.27 13.27 27.53
CA ALA A 347 -27.99 13.16 28.95
C ALA A 347 -26.95 14.18 29.48
N ALA A 348 -26.12 14.75 28.60
CA ALA A 348 -25.16 15.79 28.98
C ALA A 348 -25.81 17.17 29.07
N ALA A 349 -26.89 17.43 28.32
CA ALA A 349 -27.62 18.69 28.36
C ALA A 349 -28.30 18.94 29.73
N THR A 350 -28.58 17.88 30.50
CA THR A 350 -29.16 17.97 31.85
C THR A 350 -28.14 18.19 32.97
N ALA A 351 -26.84 18.02 32.70
CA ALA A 351 -25.78 18.19 33.69
C ALA A 351 -25.15 19.61 33.67
N ALA A 352 -25.54 20.44 32.70
CA ALA A 352 -24.96 21.76 32.44
C ALA A 352 -25.98 22.91 32.50
N ALA A 353 -27.09 22.73 33.23
CA ALA A 353 -27.90 23.86 33.71
C ALA A 353 -27.37 24.27 35.10
N PRO A 354 -27.24 25.57 35.39
CA PRO A 354 -26.66 26.07 36.64
C PRO A 354 -27.42 25.64 37.89
#